data_AF-A0A7H4LTB8-F1
#
_entry.id   AF-A0A7H4LTB8-F1
#
_cell.length_a   1.000
_cell.length_b   1.000
_cell.length_c   1.000
_cell.angle_alpha   90.00
_cell.angle_beta   90.00
_cell.angle_gamma   90.00
#
_symmetry.space_group_name_H-M   'P 1'
#
loop_
_entity.id
_entity.type
_entity.pdbx_description
1 polymer ?
#
loop_
_entity_poly.entity_id
_entity_poly.type
_entity_poly.pdbx_seq_one_letter_code
_entity_poly.pdbx_strand_id
1 'polypeptide(L)'
;MYFINWAMTGIVDITAVALYMHYWGAFGDVPQWVFALGALAIVGTMNMIGVKWFAEMEFWFALVKVLAIVAFWWSGLFFLAAESRWMAMPPVST
;
A
#
# COMPACT_ATOMS: atom_id res chain seq x y z
N MET A 1 -20.64 -11.73 -13.30
CA MET A 1 -20.04 -11.65 -11.95
C MET A 1 -18.92 -10.61 -11.85
N TYR A 2 -19.11 -9.39 -12.37
CA TYR A 2 -18.13 -8.30 -12.21
C TYR A 2 -18.41 -7.45 -10.97
N PHE A 3 -19.69 -7.16 -10.72
CA PHE A 3 -20.14 -6.39 -9.58
C PHE A 3 -19.74 -6.99 -8.22
N ILE A 4 -19.89 -8.31 -8.06
CA ILE A 4 -19.54 -9.01 -6.80
C ILE A 4 -18.04 -8.96 -6.52
N ASN A 5 -17.21 -9.13 -7.54
CA ASN A 5 -15.75 -9.00 -7.39
C ASN A 5 -15.38 -7.57 -6.99
N TRP A 6 -15.98 -6.57 -7.63
CA TRP A 6 -15.70 -5.17 -7.31
C TRP A 6 -16.16 -4.80 -5.89
N ALA A 7 -17.33 -5.28 -5.47
CA ALA A 7 -17.84 -5.09 -4.12
C ALA A 7 -16.98 -5.80 -3.07
N MET A 8 -16.52 -7.02 -3.34
CA MET A 8 -15.66 -7.79 -2.43
C MET A 8 -14.31 -7.10 -2.24
N THR A 9 -13.66 -6.67 -3.32
CA THR A 9 -12.39 -5.93 -3.24
C THR A 9 -12.55 -4.64 -2.44
N GLY A 10 -13.63 -3.89 -2.65
CA GLY A 10 -13.91 -2.68 -1.87
C GLY A 10 -14.06 -2.93 -0.36
N ILE A 11 -14.71 -4.03 0.04
CA ILE A 11 -14.84 -4.41 1.47
C ILE A 11 -13.46 -4.75 2.05
N VAL A 12 -12.63 -5.48 1.30
CA VAL A 12 -11.28 -5.85 1.73
C VAL A 12 -10.41 -4.60 1.93
N ASP A 13 -10.43 -3.66 0.98
CA ASP A 13 -9.65 -2.43 1.06
C ASP A 13 -10.07 -1.54 2.25
N ILE A 14 -11.38 -1.36 2.48
CA ILE A 14 -11.90 -0.59 3.62
C ILE A 14 -11.49 -1.24 4.95
N THR A 15 -11.55 -2.57 5.03
CA THR A 15 -11.16 -3.32 6.23
C THR A 15 -9.65 -3.20 6.49
N ALA A 16 -8.83 -3.28 5.44
CA ALA A 16 -7.39 -3.11 5.54
C ALA A 16 -7.02 -1.71 6.07
N VAL A 17 -7.65 -0.65 5.54
CA VAL A 17 -7.44 0.72 6.03
C VAL A 17 -7.83 0.85 7.51
N ALA A 18 -8.98 0.31 7.91
CA ALA A 18 -9.43 0.39 9.31
C ALA A 18 -8.48 -0.35 10.27
N LEU A 19 -7.94 -1.51 9.87
CA LEU A 19 -6.94 -2.23 10.65
C LEU A 19 -5.60 -1.49 10.72
N TYR A 20 -5.12 -0.91 9.62
CA TYR A 20 -3.88 -0.14 9.61
C TYR A 20 -3.97 1.12 10.47
N MET A 21 -5.11 1.81 10.46
CA MET A 21 -5.32 2.98 11.31
C MET A 21 -5.29 2.62 12.81
N HIS A 22 -5.85 1.47 13.19
CA HIS A 22 -5.80 1.00 14.57
C HIS A 22 -4.38 0.60 15.02
N TYR A 23 -3.54 0.11 14.10
CA TYR A 23 -2.13 -0.19 14.36
C TYR A 23 -1.27 1.08 14.61
N TRP A 24 -1.73 2.25 14.19
CA TRP A 24 -1.03 3.51 14.42
C TRP A 24 -1.44 4.07 15.79
N GLY A 25 -0.51 4.08 16.76
CA GLY A 25 -0.79 4.35 18.18
C GLY A 25 -1.48 5.68 18.55
N ALA A 26 -1.69 6.59 17.60
CA ALA A 26 -2.47 7.83 17.78
C ALA A 26 -4.00 7.61 17.63
N PHE A 27 -4.44 6.48 17.08
CA PHE A 27 -5.83 6.19 16.72
C PHE A 27 -6.38 4.91 17.36
N GLY A 28 -5.66 4.31 18.32
CA GLY A 28 -6.07 3.07 19.00
C GLY A 28 -7.42 3.16 19.72
N ASP A 29 -7.79 4.34 20.22
CA ASP A 29 -9.08 4.58 20.89
C ASP A 29 -10.25 4.86 19.93
N VAL A 30 -9.98 5.05 18.63
CA VAL A 30 -11.05 5.36 17.67
C VAL A 30 -11.69 4.06 17.17
N PRO A 31 -13.02 3.91 17.26
CA PRO A 31 -13.70 2.69 16.85
C PRO A 31 -13.52 2.39 15.36
N GLN A 32 -13.26 1.12 15.04
CA GLN A 32 -13.06 0.63 13.66
C GLN A 32 -14.19 1.02 12.70
N TRP A 33 -15.43 1.07 13.17
CA TRP A 33 -16.60 1.42 12.35
C TRP A 33 -16.56 2.86 11.84
N VAL A 34 -15.92 3.79 12.57
CA VAL A 34 -15.79 5.20 12.17
C VAL A 34 -14.86 5.32 10.96
N PHE A 35 -13.72 4.60 10.99
CA PHE A 35 -12.80 4.56 9.84
C PHE A 35 -13.42 3.86 8.64
N ALA A 36 -14.19 2.79 8.85
CA ALA A 36 -14.89 2.10 7.78
C ALA A 36 -15.92 3.01 7.09
N LEU A 37 -16.74 3.75 7.87
CA LEU A 37 -17.68 4.73 7.33
C LEU A 37 -16.97 5.89 6.62
N GLY A 38 -15.86 6.40 7.18
CA GLY A 38 -15.08 7.46 6.56
C GLY A 38 -14.50 7.04 5.20
N ALA A 39 -13.90 5.86 5.11
CA ALA A 39 -13.38 5.32 3.85
C ALA A 39 -14.50 5.10 2.82
N LEU A 40 -15.65 4.55 3.24
CA LEU A 40 -16.81 4.38 2.36
C LEU A 40 -17.34 5.72 1.83
N ALA A 41 -17.44 6.75 2.68
CA ALA A 41 -17.89 8.08 2.30
C ALA A 41 -16.92 8.77 1.32
N ILE A 42 -15.61 8.57 1.47
CA ILE A 42 -14.60 9.08 0.53
C ILE A 42 -14.75 8.39 -0.83
N VAL A 43 -14.84 7.05 -0.86
CA VAL A 43 -15.02 6.31 -2.12
C VAL A 43 -16.33 6.70 -2.79
N GLY A 44 -17.41 6.86 -2.02
CA GLY A 44 -18.71 7.31 -2.53
C GLY A 44 -18.67 8.71 -3.13
N THR A 45 -18.02 9.67 -2.45
CA THR A 45 -17.89 11.04 -2.96
C THR A 45 -16.95 11.12 -4.16
N MET A 46 -15.85 10.35 -4.19
CA MET A 46 -14.99 10.22 -5.38
C MET A 46 -15.74 9.65 -6.57
N ASN A 47 -16.72 8.75 -6.35
CA ASN A 47 -17.56 8.23 -7.42
C ASN A 47 -18.46 9.31 -8.05
N MET A 48 -18.80 10.35 -7.28
CA MET A 48 -19.65 11.46 -7.71
C MET A 48 -18.86 12.68 -8.24
N ILE A 49 -17.60 12.84 -7.84
CA ILE A 49 -16.73 13.94 -8.29
C ILE A 49 -16.27 13.67 -9.73
N GLY A 50 -16.35 14.70 -10.58
CA GLY A 50 -16.07 14.60 -12.01
C GLY A 50 -14.72 13.95 -12.36
N VAL A 51 -14.74 13.16 -13.44
CA VAL A 51 -13.68 12.29 -13.98
C VAL A 51 -12.28 12.92 -14.03
N LYS A 52 -12.19 14.25 -14.13
CA LYS A 52 -10.92 14.99 -14.19
C LYS A 52 -10.08 14.84 -12.91
N TRP A 53 -10.70 14.94 -11.73
CA TRP A 53 -9.98 14.78 -10.45
C TRP A 53 -9.60 13.32 -10.19
N PHE A 54 -10.46 12.41 -10.63
CA PHE A 54 -10.20 10.98 -10.56
C PHE A 54 -8.94 10.62 -11.37
N ALA A 55 -8.80 11.15 -12.59
CA ALA A 55 -7.63 10.92 -13.44
C ALA A 55 -6.31 11.48 -12.84
N GLU A 56 -6.35 12.68 -12.23
CA GLU A 56 -5.17 13.24 -11.57
C GLU A 56 -4.75 12.39 -10.36
N MET A 57 -5.70 12.00 -9.49
CA MET A 57 -5.41 11.14 -8.33
C MET A 57 -4.88 9.77 -8.72
N GLU A 58 -5.46 9.14 -9.74
CA GLU A 58 -4.97 7.86 -10.26
C GLU A 58 -3.54 7.97 -10.79
N PHE A 59 -3.19 9.07 -11.46
CA PHE A 59 -1.82 9.29 -11.92
C PHE A 59 -0.83 9.35 -10.74
N TRP A 60 -1.14 10.12 -9.69
CA TRP A 60 -0.31 10.21 -8.50
C TRP A 60 -0.19 8.86 -7.78
N PHE A 61 -1.28 8.09 -7.64
CA PHE A 61 -1.23 6.77 -7.03
C PHE A 61 -0.46 5.74 -7.87
N ALA A 62 -0.54 5.82 -9.19
CA ALA A 62 0.24 4.98 -10.09
C ALA A 62 1.75 5.27 -9.94
N LEU A 63 2.14 6.55 -9.80
CA LEU A 63 3.52 6.93 -9.56
C LEU A 63 4.08 6.29 -8.27
N VAL A 64 3.32 6.32 -7.18
CA VAL A 64 3.72 5.68 -5.91
C VAL A 64 3.96 4.18 -6.10
N LYS A 65 3.09 3.49 -6.85
CA LYS A 65 3.25 2.05 -7.15
C LYS A 65 4.54 1.77 -7.92
N VAL A 66 4.83 2.57 -8.95
CA VAL A 66 6.06 2.41 -9.75
C VAL A 66 7.29 2.63 -8.88
N LEU A 67 7.31 3.69 -8.06
CA LEU A 67 8.42 3.96 -7.15
C LEU A 67 8.61 2.84 -6.13
N ALA A 68 7.54 2.26 -5.60
CA ALA A 68 7.62 1.13 -4.67
C ALA A 68 8.28 -0.11 -5.33
N ILE A 69 7.93 -0.43 -6.58
CA ILE A 69 8.55 -1.54 -7.33
C ILE A 69 10.03 -1.25 -7.60
N VAL A 70 10.37 -0.03 -8.01
CA VAL A 70 11.77 0.36 -8.27
C VAL A 70 12.60 0.30 -6.99
N ALA A 71 12.08 0.80 -5.87
CA ALA A 71 12.74 0.73 -4.57
C ALA A 71 12.93 -0.72 -4.11
N PHE A 72 11.91 -1.57 -4.28
CA PHE A 72 12.01 -2.99 -3.97
C PHE A 72 13.09 -3.68 -4.81
N TRP A 73 13.14 -3.41 -6.12
CA TRP A 73 14.16 -3.95 -7.01
C TRP A 73 15.58 -3.54 -6.60
N TRP A 74 15.80 -2.25 -6.32
CA TRP A 74 17.09 -1.74 -5.84
C TRP A 74 17.49 -2.33 -4.50
N SER A 75 16.55 -2.47 -3.56
CA SER A 75 16.82 -3.10 -2.26
C SER A 75 17.23 -4.57 -2.41
N GLY A 76 16.61 -5.30 -3.33
CA GLY A 76 16.98 -6.67 -3.65
C GLY A 76 18.38 -6.79 -4.26
N LEU A 77 18.73 -5.89 -5.19
CA LEU A 77 20.09 -5.84 -5.76
C LEU A 77 21.13 -5.50 -4.70
N PHE A 78 20.86 -4.53 -3.83
CA PHE A 78 21.77 -4.16 -2.74
C PHE A 78 22.02 -5.35 -1.81
N PHE A 79 20.96 -6.07 -1.42
CA PHE A 79 21.07 -7.25 -0.57
C PHE A 79 21.90 -8.36 -1.23
N LEU A 80 21.65 -8.65 -2.51
CA LEU A 80 22.41 -9.65 -3.27
C LEU A 80 23.89 -9.26 -3.46
N ALA A 81 24.17 -7.97 -3.71
CA ALA A 81 25.53 -7.47 -3.85
C ALA A 81 26.29 -7.43 -2.51
N ALA A 82 25.58 -7.24 -1.39
CA ALA A 82 26.16 -7.38 -0.06
C ALA A 82 26.56 -8.83 0.20
N GLU A 83 25.69 -9.80 -0.11
CA GLU A 83 25.95 -11.24 0.01
C GLU A 83 27.19 -11.67 -0.81
N SER A 84 27.30 -11.22 -2.06
CA SER A 84 28.43 -11.59 -2.93
C SER A 84 29.78 -11.07 -2.43
N ARG A 85 29.82 -9.97 -1.66
CA ARG A 85 31.03 -9.47 -1.00
C ARG A 85 31.48 -10.33 0.18
N TRP A 86 30.59 -11.04 0.85
CA TRP A 86 30.95 -11.95 1.95
C TRP A 86 31.56 -13.25 1.43
N MET A 87 31.11 -13.75 0.28
CA MET A 87 31.66 -14.97 -0.34
C MET A 87 33.07 -14.77 -0.96
N ALA A 88 33.46 -13.52 -1.25
CA ALA A 88 34.77 -13.19 -1.82
C ALA A 88 35.87 -12.98 -0.77
N MET A 89 35.55 -13.04 0.53
CA MET A 89 36.57 -12.98 1.59
C MET A 89 37.25 -14.35 1.72
N PRO A 90 38.59 -14.43 1.66
CA PRO A 90 39.27 -15.69 1.96
C PRO A 90 38.89 -16.14 3.38
N PRO A 91 38.74 -17.45 3.63
CA PRO A 91 38.50 -17.93 4.98
C PRO A 91 39.63 -17.40 5.86
N VAL A 92 39.27 -16.67 6.92
CA VAL A 92 40.22 -16.30 7.98
C VAL A 92 40.76 -17.63 8.51
N SER A 93 41.99 -17.95 8.09
CA SER A 93 42.75 -19.08 8.60
C SER A 93 42.94 -18.86 10.10
N THR A 94 42.29 -19.72 10.88
CA THR A 94 42.73 -20.03 12.25
C THR A 94 44.03 -20.81 12.20
#